data_AF-A0A6A0H1H1-F1
#
_entry.id   AF-A0A6A0H1H1-F1
#
_cell.length_a   1.000
_cell.length_b   1.000
_cell.length_c   1.000
_cell.angle_alpha   90.00
_cell.angle_beta   90.00
_cell.angle_gamma   90.00
#
_symmetry.space_group_name_H-M   'P 1'
#
loop_
_entity.id
_entity.type
_entity.pdbx_description
1 polymer ?
#
loop_
_entity_poly.entity_id
_entity_poly.type
_entity_poly.pdbx_seq_one_letter_code
_entity_poly.pdbx_strand_id
1 'polypeptide(L)'
;MSIGDDTSMGDDTSMGDGTSIGVDTYMGDEISMVDDISMCDDTSIGVDTSMVVYTSIGDDTSVGADTSIGDELSIGDDHLIYNEQNII
;
A
#
# COMPACT_ATOMS: atom_id res chain seq x y z
N MET A 1 -9.51 3.42 10.78
CA MET A 1 -9.37 2.34 9.80
C MET A 1 -10.62 2.26 8.94
N SER A 2 -10.44 2.23 7.61
CA SER A 2 -11.49 2.02 6.62
C SER A 2 -10.99 1.06 5.56
N ILE A 3 -11.85 0.17 5.06
CA ILE A 3 -11.53 -0.75 3.96
C ILE A 3 -12.69 -0.68 2.95
N GLY A 4 -12.36 -0.41 1.69
CA GLY A 4 -13.31 -0.37 0.58
C GLY A 4 -13.80 -1.75 0.17
N ASP A 5 -14.87 -1.77 -0.64
CA ASP A 5 -15.40 -3.00 -1.20
C ASP A 5 -14.37 -3.69 -2.11
N ASP A 6 -14.51 -5.00 -2.30
CA ASP A 6 -13.64 -5.83 -3.15
C ASP A 6 -12.13 -5.78 -2.80
N THR A 7 -11.80 -5.38 -1.56
CA THR A 7 -10.44 -5.48 -1.02
C THR A 7 -10.06 -6.93 -0.71
N SER A 8 -8.86 -7.33 -1.10
CA SER A 8 -8.25 -8.61 -0.75
C SER A 8 -6.89 -8.41 -0.08
N MET A 9 -6.62 -9.24 0.94
CA MET A 9 -5.39 -9.19 1.72
C MET A 9 -4.81 -10.60 1.85
N GLY A 10 -3.52 -10.72 1.60
CA GLY A 10 -2.74 -11.92 1.82
C GLY A 10 -2.49 -12.20 3.30
N ASP A 11 -1.85 -13.33 3.53
CA ASP A 11 -1.47 -13.78 4.88
C ASP A 11 -0.45 -12.81 5.49
N ASP A 12 -0.46 -12.71 6.83
CA ASP A 12 0.46 -11.85 7.59
C ASP A 12 0.44 -10.36 7.23
N THR A 13 -0.67 -9.88 6.63
CA THR A 13 -0.91 -8.44 6.43
C THR A 13 -1.26 -7.74 7.75
N SER A 14 -0.52 -6.67 8.06
CA SER A 14 -0.76 -5.82 9.23
C SER A 14 -0.98 -4.37 8.82
N MET A 15 -1.95 -3.72 9.47
CA MET A 15 -2.30 -2.32 9.30
C MET A 15 -2.46 -1.69 10.68
N GLY A 16 -1.74 -0.61 10.94
CA GLY A 16 -1.91 0.18 12.16
C GLY A 16 -2.98 1.25 12.02
N ASP A 17 -2.88 2.25 12.89
CA ASP A 17 -3.95 3.20 13.12
C ASP A 17 -4.00 4.24 11.98
N GLY A 18 -5.20 4.73 11.67
CA GLY A 18 -5.38 5.72 10.60
C GLY A 18 -5.35 5.15 9.17
N THR A 19 -5.00 3.87 8.98
CA THR A 19 -4.97 3.26 7.64
C THR A 19 -6.35 3.27 6.95
N SER A 20 -6.38 3.72 5.69
CA SER A 20 -7.57 3.75 4.84
C SER A 20 -7.26 3.10 3.49
N ILE A 21 -8.09 2.12 3.11
CA ILE A 21 -7.95 1.35 1.86
C ILE A 21 -9.16 1.63 0.97
N GLY A 22 -8.90 1.96 -0.29
CA GLY A 22 -9.88 2.17 -1.35
C GLY A 22 -10.60 0.90 -1.80
N VAL A 23 -11.47 1.06 -2.78
CA VAL A 23 -12.18 -0.03 -3.45
C VAL A 23 -11.21 -0.78 -4.38
N ASP A 24 -11.49 -2.05 -4.65
CA ASP A 24 -10.74 -2.86 -5.62
C ASP A 24 -9.22 -2.94 -5.33
N THR A 25 -8.86 -2.95 -4.04
CA THR A 25 -7.46 -3.03 -3.61
C THR A 25 -6.99 -4.48 -3.40
N TYR A 26 -5.80 -4.80 -3.92
CA TYR A 26 -5.09 -6.05 -3.64
C TYR A 26 -3.85 -5.82 -2.79
N MET A 27 -3.69 -6.60 -1.72
CA MET A 27 -2.47 -6.68 -0.93
C MET A 27 -1.97 -8.12 -0.90
N GLY A 28 -0.70 -8.32 -1.26
CA GLY A 28 -0.02 -9.61 -1.15
C GLY A 28 0.19 -10.07 0.29
N ASP A 29 1.00 -11.11 0.45
CA ASP A 29 1.40 -11.62 1.76
C ASP A 29 2.51 -10.75 2.38
N GLU A 30 2.67 -10.83 3.70
CA GLU A 30 3.77 -10.20 4.45
C GLU A 30 3.82 -8.66 4.32
N ILE A 31 2.65 -8.03 4.29
CA ILE A 31 2.51 -6.57 4.19
C ILE A 31 2.53 -5.92 5.57
N SER A 32 3.30 -4.85 5.72
CA SER A 32 3.32 -4.02 6.93
C SER A 32 2.99 -2.57 6.62
N MET A 33 1.87 -2.09 7.14
CA MET A 33 1.44 -0.69 7.11
C MET A 33 1.43 -0.15 8.53
N VAL A 34 2.27 0.86 8.81
CA VAL A 34 2.40 1.43 10.16
C VAL A 34 1.20 2.33 10.50
N ASP A 35 1.28 3.64 10.33
CA ASP A 35 0.22 4.56 10.77
C ASP A 35 -0.08 5.61 9.69
N ASP A 36 -1.34 6.06 9.63
CA ASP A 36 -1.79 7.15 8.75
C ASP A 36 -1.48 6.91 7.26
N ILE A 37 -1.69 5.67 6.80
CA ILE A 37 -1.50 5.27 5.38
C ILE A 37 -2.81 5.36 4.62
N SER A 38 -2.78 5.92 3.40
CA SER A 38 -3.92 5.94 2.49
C SER A 38 -3.57 5.21 1.20
N MET A 39 -4.40 4.26 0.80
CA MET A 39 -4.38 3.68 -0.54
C MET A 39 -5.71 4.00 -1.21
N CYS A 40 -5.67 4.62 -2.38
CA CYS A 40 -6.87 4.93 -3.14
C CYS A 40 -7.37 3.70 -3.94
N ASP A 41 -8.30 3.92 -4.85
CA ASP A 41 -9.01 2.84 -5.53
C ASP A 41 -8.11 2.16 -6.57
N ASP A 42 -8.41 0.90 -6.90
CA ASP A 42 -7.70 0.14 -7.94
C ASP A 42 -6.18 0.00 -7.69
N THR A 43 -5.77 -0.10 -6.42
CA THR A 43 -4.36 -0.27 -6.03
C THR A 43 -3.94 -1.72 -5.85
N SER A 44 -2.69 -2.05 -6.18
CA SER A 44 -2.13 -3.39 -5.97
C SER A 44 -0.76 -3.34 -5.32
N ILE A 45 -0.61 -4.00 -4.18
CA ILE A 45 0.63 -4.07 -3.40
C ILE A 45 1.20 -5.50 -3.44
N GLY A 46 2.43 -5.64 -3.93
CA GLY A 46 3.16 -6.90 -4.00
C GLY A 46 3.62 -7.40 -2.63
N VAL A 47 3.94 -8.70 -2.57
CA VAL A 47 4.40 -9.37 -1.34
C VAL A 47 5.61 -8.67 -0.71
N ASP A 48 5.78 -8.82 0.60
CA ASP A 48 6.94 -8.29 1.33
C ASP A 48 7.10 -6.76 1.20
N THR A 49 5.98 -6.04 1.13
CA THR A 49 5.98 -4.57 1.06
C THR A 49 5.79 -3.96 2.44
N SER A 50 6.61 -2.94 2.73
CA SER A 50 6.46 -2.11 3.93
C SER A 50 6.20 -0.64 3.56
N MET A 51 5.24 -0.06 4.27
CA MET A 51 4.91 1.37 4.20
C MET A 51 4.91 1.94 5.61
N VAL A 52 5.53 3.11 5.77
CA VAL A 52 5.65 3.79 7.06
C VAL A 52 4.73 5.02 7.13
N VAL A 53 4.98 5.94 8.05
CA VAL A 53 3.97 6.89 8.51
C VAL A 53 3.68 7.96 7.47
N TYR A 54 2.41 8.33 7.32
CA TYR A 54 1.97 9.38 6.38
C TYR A 54 2.26 9.08 4.89
N THR A 55 2.19 7.81 4.49
CA THR A 55 2.28 7.42 3.07
C THR A 55 0.92 7.49 2.38
N SER A 56 0.87 7.99 1.15
CA SER A 56 -0.32 7.96 0.28
C SER A 56 -0.01 7.34 -1.09
N ILE A 57 -0.84 6.39 -1.51
CA ILE A 57 -0.80 5.74 -2.82
C ILE A 57 -2.04 6.16 -3.61
N GLY A 58 -1.84 6.79 -4.77
CA GLY A 58 -2.89 7.26 -5.66
C GLY A 58 -3.65 6.13 -6.37
N ASP A 59 -4.67 6.52 -7.12
CA ASP A 59 -5.53 5.60 -7.87
C ASP A 59 -4.72 4.81 -8.93
N ASP A 60 -5.18 3.62 -9.31
CA ASP A 60 -4.60 2.82 -10.41
C ASP A 60 -3.09 2.53 -10.25
N THR A 61 -2.60 2.49 -9.00
CA THR A 61 -1.16 2.35 -8.71
C THR A 61 -0.79 0.91 -8.35
N SER A 62 0.32 0.42 -8.91
CA SER A 62 0.91 -0.88 -8.53
C SER A 62 2.28 -0.72 -7.88
N VAL A 63 2.47 -1.39 -6.74
CA VAL A 63 3.73 -1.51 -6.02
C VAL A 63 4.24 -2.94 -6.14
N GLY A 64 5.45 -3.11 -6.65
CA GLY A 64 6.10 -4.39 -6.80
C GLY A 64 6.49 -5.04 -5.46
N ALA A 65 6.78 -6.33 -5.51
CA ALA A 65 7.22 -7.10 -4.34
C ALA A 65 8.54 -6.56 -3.76
N ASP A 66 8.80 -6.89 -2.49
CA ASP A 66 10.04 -6.53 -1.79
C ASP A 66 10.30 -5.00 -1.75
N THR A 67 9.24 -4.19 -1.71
CA THR A 67 9.35 -2.73 -1.75
C THR A 67 9.25 -2.12 -0.36
N SER A 68 10.07 -1.10 -0.10
CA SER A 68 9.93 -0.24 1.08
C SER A 68 9.58 1.19 0.67
N ILE A 69 8.54 1.76 1.26
CA ILE A 69 8.09 3.13 1.03
C ILE A 69 8.22 3.92 2.33
N GLY A 70 9.06 4.96 2.30
CA GLY A 70 9.39 5.84 3.41
C GLY A 70 8.27 6.79 3.87
N ASP A 71 8.60 7.53 4.93
CA ASP A 71 7.66 8.41 5.65
C ASP A 71 7.31 9.64 4.80
N GLU A 72 6.09 10.16 4.97
CA GLU A 72 5.62 11.41 4.35
C GLU A 72 5.68 11.42 2.80
N LEU A 73 5.58 10.25 2.18
CA LEU A 73 5.59 10.09 0.72
C LEU A 73 4.19 10.08 0.11
N SER A 74 4.09 10.65 -1.09
CA SER A 74 2.91 10.54 -1.93
C SER A 74 3.31 10.02 -3.31
N ILE A 75 2.76 8.88 -3.67
CA ILE A 75 2.83 8.31 -5.01
C ILE A 75 1.54 8.71 -5.72
N GLY A 76 1.66 9.38 -6.86
CA GLY A 76 0.51 9.85 -7.63
C GLY A 76 -0.20 8.71 -8.36
N ASP A 77 -1.31 9.05 -8.98
CA ASP A 77 -2.16 8.12 -9.74
C ASP A 77 -1.43 7.53 -10.96
N ASP A 78 -1.90 6.38 -11.45
CA ASP A 78 -1.38 5.69 -12.63
C ASP A 78 0.11 5.32 -12.54
N HIS A 79 0.64 5.10 -11.33
CA HIS A 79 2.07 4.87 -11.12
C HIS A 79 2.42 3.38 -11.03
N LEU A 80 3.61 3.03 -11.53
CA LEU A 80 4.18 1.68 -11.41
C LEU A 80 5.51 1.74 -10.68
N ILE A 81 5.56 1.11 -9.51
CA ILE A 81 6.77 0.87 -8.76
C ILE A 81 7.17 -0.59 -8.99
N TYR A 82 8.38 -0.80 -9.49
CA TYR A 82 8.89 -2.15 -9.74
C TYR A 82 9.30 -2.84 -8.42
N ASN A 83 9.66 -4.11 -8.50
CA ASN A 83 10.09 -4.87 -7.32
C ASN A 83 11.41 -4.34 -6.74
N GLU A 84 11.69 -4.71 -5.50
CA GLU A 84 12.96 -4.51 -4.80
C GLU A 84 13.36 -3.02 -4.72
N GLN A 85 12.39 -2.11 -4.61
CA GLN A 85 12.64 -0.68 -4.51
C GLN A 85 12.70 -0.21 -3.06
N ASN A 86 13.52 0.81 -2.81
CA ASN A 86 13.48 1.57 -1.57
C ASN A 86 13.23 3.04 -1.92
N ILE A 87 12.02 3.49 -1.63
CA ILE A 87 11.53 4.83 -1.96
C ILE A 87 11.61 5.66 -0.69
N ILE A 88 12.43 6.73 -0.73
CA ILE A 88 12.72 7.63 0.39
C ILE A 88 12.43 9.09 0.05
#